data_AF-A0A478FT43-F1
#
_entry.id   AF-A0A478FT43-F1
#
_cell.length_a   1.000
_cell.length_b   1.000
_cell.length_c   1.000
_cell.angle_alpha   90.00
_cell.angle_beta   90.00
_cell.angle_gamma   90.00
#
_symmetry.space_group_name_H-M   'P 1'
#
loop_
_entity.id
_entity.type
_entity.pdbx_description
1 polymer ?
#
loop_
_entity_poly.entity_id
_entity_poly.type
_entity_poly.pdbx_seq_one_letter_code
_entity_poly.pdbx_strand_id
1 'polypeptide(L)'
;MSLLVKAAAGLGAAATVATGGYFLFAGGSIEVFVISEQGSVDSTIYGTNTFGNAYADYMADPGEEKNKPFWEESFKKWQNDKNVKKMQFGKKFENVGFAYKGDQETNNNTALNQICKAAFKESKENVASNVDDTDTTKFKESEVWKYCSASRTGSKPVLLKDSQVKEDADLIAATESPETWGKKSKEHLVSTKDTSNDWFWELREKKFRSEQDSTEASEKNIFKIRKKSGNTVKQTCQEAYVLSSTNNEGKVTETDLKKYCYFEKTTQ
;
A
#
# COMPACT_ATOMS: atom_id res chain seq x y z
N MET A 1 0.04 64.87 -6.60
CA MET A 1 -1.01 64.21 -7.43
C MET A 1 -0.42 62.92 -7.98
N SER A 2 -1.18 61.82 -7.84
CA SER A 2 -0.93 60.42 -8.27
C SER A 2 0.23 59.67 -7.59
N LEU A 3 -0.01 58.69 -6.70
CA LEU A 3 -0.60 57.34 -6.85
C LEU A 3 0.24 56.40 -7.72
N LEU A 4 0.77 55.35 -7.09
CA LEU A 4 0.76 53.96 -7.60
C LEU A 4 1.29 53.00 -6.51
N VAL A 5 0.42 52.61 -5.58
CA VAL A 5 0.61 51.40 -4.76
C VAL A 5 0.18 50.22 -5.63
N LYS A 6 1.16 49.44 -6.12
CA LYS A 6 0.87 48.17 -6.80
C LYS A 6 0.61 47.10 -5.74
N ALA A 7 -0.67 46.92 -5.42
CA ALA A 7 -1.13 45.75 -4.69
C ALA A 7 -0.96 44.51 -5.58
N ALA A 8 -0.01 43.64 -5.23
CA ALA A 8 0.10 42.32 -5.81
C ALA A 8 -1.00 41.45 -5.19
N ALA A 9 -2.15 41.37 -5.87
CA ALA A 9 -3.15 40.37 -5.60
C ALA A 9 -2.55 39.00 -5.96
N GLY A 10 -2.13 38.27 -4.94
CA GLY A 10 -1.71 36.88 -5.07
C GLY A 10 -2.89 36.06 -5.59
N LEU A 11 -2.82 35.69 -6.86
CA LEU A 11 -3.61 34.62 -7.42
C LEU A 11 -3.20 33.34 -6.69
N GLY A 12 -3.94 33.01 -5.63
CA GLY A 12 -3.93 31.70 -5.02
C GLY A 12 -4.43 30.70 -6.05
N ALA A 13 -3.51 30.16 -6.84
CA ALA A 13 -3.76 28.95 -7.60
C ALA A 13 -4.02 27.85 -6.57
N ALA A 14 -5.29 27.56 -6.33
CA ALA A 14 -5.69 26.27 -5.82
C ALA A 14 -5.34 25.26 -6.92
N ALA A 15 -4.09 24.80 -6.91
CA ALA A 15 -3.72 23.57 -7.58
C ALA A 15 -4.50 22.47 -6.87
N THR A 16 -5.65 22.09 -7.43
CA THR A 16 -6.26 20.81 -7.12
C THR A 16 -5.24 19.76 -7.55
N VAL A 17 -4.46 19.32 -6.58
CA VAL A 17 -3.51 18.23 -6.76
C VAL A 17 -4.35 16.98 -6.97
N ALA A 18 -4.74 16.72 -8.22
CA ALA A 18 -5.16 15.39 -8.64
C ALA A 18 -3.91 14.50 -8.67
N THR A 19 -3.30 14.31 -7.50
CA THR A 19 -2.33 13.23 -7.24
C THR A 19 -3.14 11.99 -6.94
N GLY A 20 -3.55 11.27 -7.97
CA GLY A 20 -4.06 9.91 -7.81
C GLY A 20 -3.56 9.15 -9.01
N GLY A 21 -2.64 8.22 -8.79
CA GLY A 21 -1.99 7.44 -9.82
C GLY A 21 -0.59 7.07 -9.35
N TYR A 22 -0.39 5.80 -9.00
CA TYR A 22 0.92 5.23 -8.69
C TYR A 22 1.50 4.56 -9.94
N PHE A 23 2.66 5.03 -10.41
CA PHE A 23 3.36 4.42 -11.56
C PHE A 23 4.16 3.21 -11.10
N LEU A 24 3.61 2.00 -11.04
CA LEU A 24 4.42 0.85 -10.60
C LEU A 24 4.00 -0.48 -11.24
N PHE A 25 4.16 -0.66 -12.55
CA PHE A 25 4.16 -1.99 -13.18
C PHE A 25 5.46 -2.30 -13.93
N ALA A 26 5.88 -3.57 -13.85
CA ALA A 26 7.07 -4.06 -14.52
C ALA A 26 6.83 -4.13 -16.04
N GLY A 27 7.35 -3.16 -16.79
CA GLY A 27 7.25 -3.12 -18.25
C GLY A 27 7.02 -1.73 -18.86
N GLY A 28 6.71 -0.73 -18.04
CA GLY A 28 6.49 0.65 -18.49
C GLY A 28 5.80 1.49 -17.41
N SER A 29 5.69 2.80 -17.65
CA SER A 29 5.02 3.75 -16.74
C SER A 29 3.49 3.61 -16.78
N ILE A 30 2.95 2.44 -16.44
CA ILE A 30 1.50 2.28 -16.25
C ILE A 30 1.14 2.92 -14.92
N GLU A 31 0.28 3.92 -14.99
CA GLU A 31 -0.33 4.55 -13.84
C GLU A 31 -1.44 3.64 -13.31
N VAL A 32 -1.36 3.32 -12.02
CA VAL A 32 -2.34 2.47 -11.31
C VAL A 32 -3.00 3.32 -10.24
N PHE A 33 -4.32 3.46 -10.37
CA PHE A 33 -5.17 4.10 -9.39
C PHE A 33 -5.56 3.07 -8.33
N VAL A 34 -5.32 3.35 -7.06
CA VAL A 34 -5.67 2.43 -5.97
C VAL A 34 -6.97 2.85 -5.29
N ILE A 35 -7.61 1.90 -4.58
CA ILE A 35 -8.92 2.11 -3.93
C ILE A 35 -8.94 3.39 -3.05
N SER A 36 -7.85 3.71 -2.36
CA SER A 36 -7.80 4.87 -1.46
C SER A 36 -7.68 6.23 -2.15
N GLU A 37 -7.41 6.29 -3.46
CA GLU A 37 -7.18 7.55 -4.18
C GLU A 37 -8.47 8.32 -4.50
N GLN A 38 -9.64 7.70 -4.35
CA GLN A 38 -10.94 8.39 -4.44
C GLN A 38 -11.25 9.28 -3.22
N GLY A 39 -10.25 9.62 -2.40
CA GLY A 39 -10.34 10.46 -1.21
C GLY A 39 -10.71 9.67 0.05
N SER A 40 -11.80 8.89 -0.03
CA SER A 40 -12.19 7.95 1.01
C SER A 40 -12.56 6.61 0.39
N VAL A 41 -12.08 5.52 0.98
CA VAL A 41 -12.56 4.17 0.64
C VAL A 41 -14.07 4.15 0.80
N ASP A 42 -14.79 3.86 -0.28
CA ASP A 42 -16.25 3.74 -0.24
C ASP A 42 -16.62 2.62 0.74
N SER A 43 -17.07 3.01 1.93
CA SER A 43 -17.42 2.07 3.01
C SER A 43 -18.67 1.26 2.71
N THR A 44 -19.48 1.69 1.72
CA THR A 44 -20.64 0.94 1.23
C THR A 44 -20.21 -0.24 0.36
N ILE A 45 -19.04 -0.14 -0.28
CA ILE A 45 -18.47 -1.19 -1.13
C ILE A 45 -17.45 -2.02 -0.36
N TYR A 46 -16.55 -1.36 0.37
CA TYR A 46 -15.44 -1.97 1.11
C TYR A 46 -15.59 -1.64 2.60
N GLY A 47 -16.42 -2.44 3.28
CA GLY A 47 -16.62 -2.32 4.73
C GLY A 47 -15.31 -2.39 5.52
N THR A 48 -15.32 -1.92 6.76
CA THR A 48 -14.12 -1.77 7.61
C THR A 48 -13.31 -3.06 7.81
N ASN A 49 -13.97 -4.22 7.76
CA ASN A 49 -13.33 -5.53 7.97
C ASN A 49 -12.95 -6.25 6.66
N THR A 50 -13.11 -5.58 5.51
CA THR A 50 -12.81 -6.16 4.20
C THR A 50 -11.33 -6.05 3.85
N PHE A 51 -10.86 -7.00 3.04
CA PHE A 51 -9.49 -7.02 2.54
C PHE A 51 -9.16 -5.73 1.75
N GLY A 52 -10.09 -5.29 0.89
CA GLY A 52 -9.96 -4.07 0.11
C GLY A 52 -9.80 -2.82 0.96
N ASN A 53 -10.50 -2.73 2.10
CA ASN A 53 -10.37 -1.60 3.02
C ASN A 53 -9.00 -1.59 3.73
N ALA A 54 -8.57 -2.75 4.24
CA ALA A 54 -7.32 -2.90 4.98
C ALA A 54 -6.09 -2.57 4.12
N TYR A 55 -6.14 -2.89 2.82
CA TYR A 55 -5.04 -2.72 1.87
C TYR A 55 -5.36 -1.71 0.75
N ALA A 56 -6.30 -0.79 0.97
CA ALA A 56 -6.80 0.14 -0.05
C ALA A 56 -5.71 1.00 -0.71
N ASP A 57 -4.61 1.25 0.00
CA ASP A 57 -3.44 2.00 -0.50
C ASP A 57 -2.61 1.22 -1.54
N TYR A 58 -2.90 -0.06 -1.75
CA TYR A 58 -2.10 -0.96 -2.59
C TYR A 58 -2.92 -1.74 -3.62
N MET A 59 -4.24 -1.80 -3.46
CA MET A 59 -5.13 -2.55 -4.33
C MET A 59 -5.58 -1.68 -5.49
N ALA A 60 -5.38 -2.14 -6.73
CA ALA A 60 -5.82 -1.41 -7.92
C ALA A 60 -7.34 -1.32 -7.92
N ASP A 61 -7.88 -0.12 -8.14
CA ASP A 61 -9.32 0.09 -8.17
C ASP A 61 -9.94 -0.66 -9.37
N PRO A 62 -10.83 -1.63 -9.13
CA PRO A 62 -11.45 -2.41 -10.20
C PRO A 62 -12.50 -1.63 -11.01
N GLY A 63 -13.01 -0.51 -10.47
CA GLY A 63 -13.99 0.35 -11.13
C GLY A 63 -13.39 1.55 -11.86
N GLU A 64 -12.10 1.82 -11.69
CA GLU A 64 -11.43 2.93 -12.36
C GLU A 64 -11.07 2.55 -13.80
N GLU A 65 -11.65 3.24 -14.77
CA GLU A 65 -11.42 2.96 -16.18
C GLU A 65 -9.96 3.23 -16.59
N LYS A 66 -9.29 4.19 -15.95
CA LYS A 66 -7.86 4.46 -16.20
C LYS A 66 -6.96 3.28 -15.82
N ASN A 67 -7.44 2.33 -15.03
CA ASN A 67 -6.71 1.09 -14.73
C ASN A 67 -6.82 0.02 -15.83
N LYS A 68 -7.57 0.23 -16.92
CA LYS A 68 -7.67 -0.75 -18.02
C LYS A 68 -6.30 -1.28 -18.50
N PRO A 69 -5.27 -0.44 -18.75
CA PRO A 69 -3.94 -0.93 -19.12
C PRO A 69 -3.27 -1.80 -18.05
N PHE A 70 -3.44 -1.47 -16.77
CA PHE A 70 -2.96 -2.31 -15.66
C PHE A 70 -3.64 -3.68 -15.67
N TRP A 71 -4.96 -3.72 -15.85
CA TRP A 71 -5.71 -4.97 -15.89
C TRP A 71 -5.30 -5.83 -17.08
N GLU A 72 -5.01 -5.23 -18.23
CA GLU A 72 -4.48 -5.92 -19.41
C GLU A 72 -3.12 -6.56 -19.14
N GLU A 73 -2.18 -5.85 -18.52
CA GLU A 73 -0.87 -6.41 -18.16
C GLU A 73 -0.97 -7.48 -17.07
N SER A 74 -1.78 -7.27 -16.04
CA SER A 74 -2.04 -8.27 -15.00
C SER A 74 -2.68 -9.53 -15.57
N PHE A 75 -3.56 -9.39 -16.57
CA PHE A 75 -4.15 -10.52 -17.27
C PHE A 75 -3.14 -11.26 -18.15
N LYS A 76 -2.27 -10.56 -18.89
CA LYS A 76 -1.16 -11.19 -19.62
C LYS A 76 -0.23 -11.97 -18.69
N LYS A 77 0.09 -11.40 -17.51
CA LYS A 77 0.86 -12.08 -16.47
C LYS A 77 0.15 -13.36 -16.00
N TRP A 78 -1.14 -13.29 -15.70
CA TRP A 78 -1.96 -14.45 -15.35
C TRP A 78 -1.96 -15.52 -16.46
N GLN A 79 -2.12 -15.14 -17.73
CA GLN A 79 -2.07 -16.08 -18.86
C GLN A 79 -0.71 -16.77 -18.96
N ASN A 80 0.38 -16.03 -18.79
CA ASN A 80 1.73 -16.59 -18.79
C ASN A 80 1.91 -17.61 -17.67
N ASP A 81 1.50 -17.25 -16.46
CA ASP A 81 1.54 -18.13 -15.29
C ASP A 81 0.69 -19.40 -15.49
N LYS A 82 -0.50 -19.28 -16.09
CA LYS A 82 -1.38 -20.41 -16.43
C LYS A 82 -0.74 -21.41 -17.40
N ASN A 83 0.13 -20.93 -18.28
CA ASN A 83 0.86 -21.79 -19.22
C ASN A 83 2.07 -22.49 -18.57
N VAL A 84 2.47 -22.11 -17.35
CA VAL A 84 3.54 -22.77 -16.60
C VAL A 84 2.99 -23.99 -15.86
N LYS A 85 3.35 -25.20 -16.33
CA LYS A 85 2.84 -26.51 -15.83
C LYS A 85 2.93 -26.77 -14.32
N LYS A 86 3.67 -25.95 -13.56
CA LYS A 86 3.87 -26.11 -12.11
C LYS A 86 3.02 -25.17 -11.26
N MET A 87 2.36 -24.18 -11.86
CA MET A 87 1.59 -23.20 -11.09
C MET A 87 0.17 -23.70 -10.89
N GLN A 88 -0.18 -23.99 -9.64
CA GLN A 88 -1.55 -24.30 -9.26
C GLN A 88 -2.26 -23.01 -8.86
N PHE A 89 -3.38 -22.76 -9.55
CA PHE A 89 -4.23 -21.62 -9.26
C PHE A 89 -5.28 -21.98 -8.23
N GLY A 90 -5.61 -21.04 -7.36
CA GLY A 90 -6.83 -21.11 -6.56
C GLY A 90 -8.06 -21.10 -7.45
N LYS A 91 -9.14 -21.76 -7.01
CA LYS A 91 -10.37 -21.90 -7.82
C LYS A 91 -10.97 -20.58 -8.28
N LYS A 92 -10.82 -19.52 -7.49
CA LYS A 92 -11.30 -18.17 -7.85
C LYS A 92 -10.58 -17.54 -9.04
N PHE A 93 -9.32 -17.92 -9.30
CA PHE A 93 -8.51 -17.41 -10.41
C PHE A 93 -8.29 -18.43 -11.54
N GLU A 94 -8.90 -19.62 -11.47
CA GLU A 94 -8.69 -20.69 -12.47
C GLU A 94 -9.24 -20.30 -13.87
N ASN A 95 -10.34 -19.54 -13.90
CA ASN A 95 -11.13 -19.27 -15.10
C ASN A 95 -11.29 -17.77 -15.41
N VAL A 96 -10.17 -17.04 -15.45
CA VAL A 96 -10.16 -15.64 -15.89
C VAL A 96 -10.32 -15.58 -17.41
N GLY A 97 -11.41 -14.95 -17.89
CA GLY A 97 -11.75 -14.85 -19.30
C GLY A 97 -11.37 -13.51 -19.94
N PHE A 98 -11.33 -12.45 -19.15
CA PHE A 98 -11.10 -11.08 -19.63
C PHE A 98 -10.20 -10.31 -18.66
N ALA A 99 -9.50 -9.30 -19.15
CA ALA A 99 -8.74 -8.38 -18.31
C ALA A 99 -9.66 -7.44 -17.51
N TYR A 100 -10.54 -6.74 -18.22
CA TYR A 100 -11.41 -5.72 -17.66
C TYR A 100 -12.82 -5.85 -18.21
N LYS A 101 -13.82 -5.73 -17.32
CA LYS A 101 -15.22 -5.46 -17.65
C LYS A 101 -15.85 -4.52 -16.63
N GLY A 102 -16.71 -3.62 -17.10
CA GLY A 102 -17.57 -2.79 -16.25
C GLY A 102 -18.65 -3.60 -15.54
N ASP A 103 -19.24 -3.00 -14.49
CA ASP A 103 -20.21 -3.66 -13.62
C ASP A 103 -21.50 -4.09 -14.34
N GLN A 104 -21.87 -3.41 -15.42
CA GLN A 104 -23.11 -3.67 -16.17
C GLN A 104 -22.90 -4.58 -17.39
N GLU A 105 -21.67 -5.07 -17.63
CA GLU A 105 -21.37 -5.91 -18.79
C GLU A 105 -21.71 -7.39 -18.54
N THR A 106 -22.07 -8.09 -19.62
CA THR A 106 -22.33 -9.54 -19.56
C THR A 106 -21.05 -10.34 -19.26
N ASN A 107 -21.17 -11.43 -18.50
CA ASN A 107 -20.06 -12.30 -18.10
C ASN A 107 -18.91 -11.57 -17.38
N ASN A 108 -19.20 -10.46 -16.70
CA ASN A 108 -18.23 -9.66 -15.96
C ASN A 108 -17.58 -10.44 -14.81
N ASN A 109 -18.25 -11.43 -14.23
CA ASN A 109 -17.74 -12.30 -13.17
C ASN A 109 -16.47 -13.10 -13.53
N THR A 110 -16.12 -13.19 -14.82
CA THR A 110 -14.87 -13.84 -15.29
C THR A 110 -13.77 -12.84 -15.65
N ALA A 111 -14.02 -11.54 -15.56
CA ALA A 111 -13.01 -10.52 -15.78
C ALA A 111 -12.10 -10.38 -14.55
N LEU A 112 -10.80 -10.18 -14.77
CA LEU A 112 -9.81 -10.10 -13.68
C LEU A 112 -10.12 -8.99 -12.69
N ASN A 113 -10.46 -7.79 -13.19
CA ASN A 113 -10.83 -6.66 -12.33
C ASN A 113 -12.03 -6.99 -11.43
N GLN A 114 -13.02 -7.75 -11.93
CA GLN A 114 -14.20 -8.13 -11.17
C GLN A 114 -13.93 -9.26 -10.17
N ILE A 115 -13.06 -10.21 -10.51
CA ILE A 115 -12.58 -11.24 -9.58
C ILE A 115 -11.83 -10.58 -8.42
N CYS A 116 -10.95 -9.61 -8.72
CA CYS A 116 -10.27 -8.81 -7.72
C CYS A 116 -11.25 -7.98 -6.87
N LYS A 117 -12.26 -7.36 -7.49
CA LYS A 117 -13.34 -6.66 -6.77
C LYS A 117 -14.06 -7.57 -5.79
N ALA A 118 -14.32 -8.82 -6.17
CA ALA A 118 -14.91 -9.80 -5.27
C ALA A 118 -13.97 -10.12 -4.10
N ALA A 119 -12.68 -10.38 -4.36
CA ALA A 119 -11.68 -10.61 -3.32
C ALA A 119 -11.56 -9.44 -2.34
N PHE A 120 -11.66 -8.20 -2.82
CA PHE A 120 -11.57 -7.00 -2.00
C PHE A 120 -12.76 -6.79 -1.07
N LYS A 121 -13.92 -7.35 -1.42
CA LYS A 121 -15.14 -7.31 -0.59
C LYS A 121 -15.17 -8.40 0.48
N GLU A 122 -14.33 -9.41 0.36
CA GLU A 122 -14.22 -10.48 1.35
C GLU A 122 -13.54 -10.00 2.64
N SER A 123 -13.79 -10.71 3.73
CA SER A 123 -13.02 -10.53 4.97
C SER A 123 -11.56 -10.99 4.75
N LYS A 124 -10.64 -10.49 5.58
CA LYS A 124 -9.23 -10.94 5.53
C LYS A 124 -9.08 -12.45 5.75
N GLU A 125 -9.98 -13.09 6.49
CA GLU A 125 -9.95 -14.54 6.75
C GLU A 125 -10.34 -15.39 5.51
N ASN A 126 -11.07 -14.77 4.58
CA ASN A 126 -11.48 -15.37 3.31
C ASN A 126 -10.49 -15.08 2.17
N VAL A 127 -9.46 -14.26 2.43
CA VAL A 127 -8.32 -14.05 1.54
C VAL A 127 -7.06 -14.51 2.27
N ALA A 128 -6.77 -15.81 2.19
CA ALA A 128 -5.80 -16.46 3.07
C ALA A 128 -4.55 -16.96 2.34
N SER A 129 -3.42 -17.00 3.06
CA SER A 129 -2.13 -17.44 2.50
C SER A 129 -2.06 -18.97 2.29
N ASN A 130 -2.77 -19.73 3.12
CA ASN A 130 -2.79 -21.21 3.10
C ASN A 130 -4.17 -21.72 2.65
N VAL A 131 -4.50 -21.49 1.38
CA VAL A 131 -5.73 -22.00 0.77
C VAL A 131 -5.37 -23.20 -0.11
N ASP A 132 -6.07 -24.32 0.09
CA ASP A 132 -5.97 -25.49 -0.78
C ASP A 132 -6.47 -25.12 -2.19
N ASP A 133 -5.80 -25.60 -3.24
CA ASP A 133 -6.17 -25.26 -4.62
C ASP A 133 -7.53 -25.83 -5.06
N THR A 134 -8.16 -26.67 -4.22
CA THR A 134 -9.52 -27.18 -4.38
C THR A 134 -10.58 -26.33 -3.65
N ASP A 135 -10.20 -25.40 -2.77
CA ASP A 135 -11.13 -24.54 -2.04
C ASP A 135 -11.79 -23.53 -2.99
N THR A 136 -13.11 -23.62 -3.10
CA THR A 136 -13.94 -22.74 -3.95
C THR A 136 -14.51 -21.54 -3.19
N THR A 137 -14.34 -21.49 -1.87
CA THR A 137 -14.92 -20.50 -0.97
C THR A 137 -13.97 -19.33 -0.73
N LYS A 138 -12.66 -19.59 -0.67
CA LYS A 138 -11.64 -18.59 -0.34
C LYS A 138 -10.83 -18.13 -1.55
N PHE A 139 -10.27 -16.93 -1.44
CA PHE A 139 -9.24 -16.43 -2.35
C PHE A 139 -7.86 -16.74 -1.78
N LYS A 140 -6.94 -17.17 -2.64
CA LYS A 140 -5.54 -17.33 -2.30
C LYS A 140 -4.87 -15.97 -2.26
N GLU A 141 -4.38 -15.57 -1.09
CA GLU A 141 -3.83 -14.22 -0.88
C GLU A 141 -2.68 -13.90 -1.84
N SER A 142 -1.81 -14.88 -2.14
CA SER A 142 -0.70 -14.69 -3.07
C SER A 142 -1.16 -14.30 -4.47
N GLU A 143 -2.32 -14.79 -4.93
CA GLU A 143 -2.87 -14.46 -6.25
C GLU A 143 -3.49 -13.06 -6.26
N VAL A 144 -4.18 -12.70 -5.17
CA VAL A 144 -4.72 -11.34 -4.99
C VAL A 144 -3.59 -10.32 -5.02
N TRP A 145 -2.49 -10.54 -4.30
CA TRP A 145 -1.31 -9.67 -4.39
C TRP A 145 -0.70 -9.67 -5.78
N LYS A 146 -0.59 -10.84 -6.42
CA LYS A 146 0.10 -10.98 -7.70
C LYS A 146 -0.61 -10.30 -8.87
N TYR A 147 -1.95 -10.31 -8.87
CA TYR A 147 -2.76 -9.86 -10.01
C TYR A 147 -3.64 -8.65 -9.72
N CYS A 148 -3.93 -8.35 -8.46
CA CYS A 148 -4.86 -7.28 -8.09
C CYS A 148 -4.19 -6.08 -7.43
N SER A 149 -2.92 -6.19 -7.01
CA SER A 149 -2.21 -5.10 -6.34
C SER A 149 -1.34 -4.29 -7.30
N ALA A 150 -1.07 -3.03 -6.92
CA ALA A 150 -0.10 -2.15 -7.56
C ALA A 150 1.37 -2.56 -7.29
N SER A 151 1.61 -3.71 -6.67
CA SER A 151 2.96 -4.22 -6.40
C SER A 151 3.65 -4.66 -7.70
N ARG A 152 4.78 -4.02 -8.04
CA ARG A 152 5.57 -4.40 -9.22
C ARG A 152 6.07 -5.85 -9.19
N THR A 153 6.27 -6.40 -8.00
CA THR A 153 6.70 -7.79 -7.81
C THR A 153 5.51 -8.75 -7.77
N GLY A 154 4.31 -8.23 -7.51
CA GLY A 154 3.13 -9.05 -7.23
C GLY A 154 3.18 -9.71 -5.85
N SER A 155 4.02 -9.20 -4.95
CA SER A 155 4.19 -9.74 -3.60
C SER A 155 3.65 -8.77 -2.55
N LYS A 156 3.07 -9.34 -1.49
CA LYS A 156 2.77 -8.64 -0.23
C LYS A 156 4.07 -8.14 0.40
N PRO A 157 4.12 -6.93 0.98
CA PRO A 157 5.27 -6.49 1.78
C PRO A 157 5.56 -7.44 2.94
N VAL A 158 6.84 -7.68 3.17
CA VAL A 158 7.37 -8.46 4.28
C VAL A 158 7.39 -7.60 5.55
N LEU A 159 6.72 -8.07 6.58
CA LEU A 159 6.70 -7.42 7.89
C LEU A 159 7.98 -7.74 8.68
N LEU A 160 8.32 -6.93 9.69
CA LEU A 160 9.50 -7.16 10.53
C LEU A 160 9.51 -8.57 11.13
N LYS A 161 8.36 -9.07 11.57
CA LYS A 161 8.27 -10.42 12.17
C LYS A 161 8.60 -11.55 11.18
N ASP A 162 8.33 -11.34 9.90
CA ASP A 162 8.40 -12.35 8.84
C ASP A 162 9.71 -12.23 8.05
N SER A 163 10.44 -11.13 8.25
CA SER A 163 11.72 -10.84 7.60
C SER A 163 12.76 -11.90 7.94
N GLN A 164 13.45 -12.37 6.91
CA GLN A 164 14.60 -13.26 7.05
C GLN A 164 15.93 -12.48 7.14
N VAL A 165 15.86 -11.15 7.18
CA VAL A 165 17.04 -10.29 7.30
C VAL A 165 17.50 -10.26 8.76
N LYS A 166 18.78 -10.55 8.98
CA LYS A 166 19.37 -10.69 10.32
C LYS A 166 19.14 -9.44 11.18
N GLU A 167 19.30 -8.26 10.61
CA GLU A 167 19.16 -6.99 11.31
C GLU A 167 17.73 -6.77 11.84
N ASP A 168 16.70 -7.24 11.12
CA ASP A 168 15.32 -7.18 11.60
C ASP A 168 15.10 -8.21 12.73
N ALA A 169 15.67 -9.41 12.59
CA ALA A 169 15.62 -10.45 13.62
C ALA A 169 16.30 -9.99 14.92
N ASP A 170 17.48 -9.38 14.82
CA ASP A 170 18.24 -8.84 15.96
C ASP A 170 17.45 -7.70 16.65
N LEU A 171 16.80 -6.83 15.87
CA LEU A 171 15.94 -5.75 16.37
C LEU A 171 14.75 -6.27 17.19
N ILE A 172 14.08 -7.34 16.74
CA ILE A 172 12.90 -7.90 17.42
C ILE A 172 13.26 -8.83 18.59
N ALA A 173 14.45 -9.46 18.56
CA ALA A 173 14.88 -10.44 19.55
C ALA A 173 15.61 -9.85 20.76
N ALA A 174 16.04 -8.59 20.71
CA ALA A 174 16.76 -7.94 21.81
C ALA A 174 16.00 -8.03 23.14
N THR A 175 16.51 -8.84 24.08
CA THR A 175 15.93 -9.06 25.42
C THR A 175 16.44 -8.08 26.46
N GLU A 176 17.66 -7.55 26.29
CA GLU A 176 18.31 -6.66 27.27
C GLU A 176 18.07 -5.17 27.01
N SER A 177 17.45 -4.82 25.88
CA SER A 177 17.15 -3.44 25.51
C SER A 177 15.76 -3.01 26.00
N PRO A 178 15.54 -1.71 26.27
CA PRO A 178 14.20 -1.19 26.53
C PRO A 178 13.28 -1.51 25.33
N GLU A 179 11.99 -1.71 25.60
CA GLU A 179 11.00 -2.03 24.57
C GLU A 179 10.99 -0.96 23.47
N THR A 180 11.43 -1.32 22.26
CA THR A 180 11.48 -0.43 21.11
C THR A 180 10.19 -0.51 20.30
N TRP A 181 9.96 0.48 19.43
CA TRP A 181 8.82 0.43 18.51
C TRP A 181 8.88 -0.75 17.54
N GLY A 182 10.07 -1.09 17.06
CA GLY A 182 10.29 -2.25 16.18
C GLY A 182 9.81 -3.55 16.84
N LYS A 183 10.14 -3.74 18.12
CA LYS A 183 9.73 -4.92 18.89
C LYS A 183 8.23 -4.91 19.21
N LYS A 184 7.71 -3.79 19.71
CA LYS A 184 6.30 -3.63 20.11
C LYS A 184 5.33 -3.84 18.95
N SER A 185 5.68 -3.38 17.76
CA SER A 185 4.78 -3.31 16.60
C SER A 185 5.22 -4.16 15.41
N LYS A 186 6.10 -5.15 15.61
CA LYS A 186 6.67 -6.01 14.55
C LYS A 186 5.63 -6.69 13.64
N GLU A 187 4.41 -6.89 14.15
CA GLU A 187 3.27 -7.49 13.44
C GLU A 187 2.64 -6.56 12.39
N HIS A 188 3.01 -5.27 12.39
CA HIS A 188 2.42 -4.27 11.52
C HIS A 188 3.45 -3.46 10.74
N LEU A 189 4.67 -3.39 11.26
CA LEU A 189 5.77 -2.64 10.66
C LEU A 189 6.36 -3.40 9.47
N VAL A 190 6.46 -2.72 8.32
CA VAL A 190 7.15 -3.26 7.14
C VAL A 190 8.66 -3.25 7.38
N SER A 191 9.35 -4.30 6.95
CA SER A 191 10.81 -4.36 7.00
C SER A 191 11.43 -3.25 6.15
N THR A 192 12.36 -2.51 6.75
CA THR A 192 13.18 -1.50 6.05
C THR A 192 14.45 -2.11 5.44
N LYS A 193 14.73 -3.39 5.70
CA LYS A 193 15.94 -4.07 5.26
C LYS A 193 15.69 -5.08 4.14
N ASP A 194 14.51 -5.66 4.07
CA ASP A 194 14.11 -6.56 3.00
C ASP A 194 13.92 -5.77 1.69
N THR A 195 14.77 -6.04 0.70
CA THR A 195 14.75 -5.35 -0.60
C THR A 195 13.50 -5.68 -1.41
N SER A 196 12.79 -6.78 -1.12
CA SER A 196 11.50 -7.07 -1.75
C SER A 196 10.43 -6.03 -1.39
N ASN A 197 10.64 -5.24 -0.32
CA ASN A 197 9.77 -4.12 0.07
C ASN A 197 10.11 -2.79 -0.60
N ASP A 198 11.11 -2.71 -1.47
CA ASP A 198 11.54 -1.42 -2.03
C ASP A 198 10.40 -0.70 -2.77
N TRP A 199 9.51 -1.44 -3.45
CA TRP A 199 8.34 -0.86 -4.10
C TRP A 199 7.35 -0.23 -3.10
N PHE A 200 7.19 -0.82 -1.91
CA PHE A 200 6.35 -0.26 -0.85
C PHE A 200 6.95 1.04 -0.33
N TRP A 201 8.27 1.08 -0.15
CA TRP A 201 8.96 2.27 0.33
C TRP A 201 8.98 3.40 -0.70
N GLU A 202 9.14 3.09 -1.99
CA GLU A 202 8.98 4.05 -3.09
C GLU A 202 7.55 4.64 -3.12
N LEU A 203 6.54 3.80 -2.93
CA LEU A 203 5.14 4.21 -2.85
C LEU A 203 4.89 5.17 -1.67
N ARG A 204 5.38 4.80 -0.47
CA ARG A 204 5.29 5.61 0.73
C ARG A 204 6.00 6.94 0.57
N GLU A 205 7.21 6.93 -0.01
CA GLU A 205 7.97 8.14 -0.30
C GLU A 205 7.19 9.07 -1.24
N LYS A 206 6.60 8.53 -2.32
CA LYS A 206 5.78 9.32 -3.26
C LYS A 206 4.55 9.92 -2.56
N LYS A 207 3.80 9.11 -1.80
CA LYS A 207 2.59 9.54 -1.07
C LYS A 207 2.88 10.69 -0.12
N PHE A 208 4.05 10.67 0.50
CA PHE A 208 4.41 11.61 1.56
C PHE A 208 5.41 12.69 1.14
N ARG A 209 5.77 12.74 -0.15
CA ARG A 209 6.62 13.78 -0.73
C ARG A 209 5.93 15.13 -0.76
N SER A 210 4.63 15.17 -1.03
CA SER A 210 3.84 16.41 -1.16
C SER A 210 3.31 16.95 0.17
N GLU A 211 3.37 16.18 1.27
CA GLU A 211 2.91 16.67 2.57
C GLU A 211 3.67 17.93 2.97
N GLN A 212 2.95 19.02 3.23
CA GLN A 212 3.61 20.22 3.75
C GLN A 212 4.26 19.91 5.09
N ASP A 213 5.49 20.36 5.26
CA ASP A 213 6.13 20.33 6.58
C ASP A 213 5.27 21.19 7.50
N SER A 214 4.81 20.61 8.61
CA SER A 214 4.09 21.38 9.61
C SER A 214 5.01 22.47 10.14
N THR A 215 4.61 23.73 9.98
CA THR A 215 5.31 24.90 10.54
C THR A 215 5.35 24.87 12.07
N GLU A 216 4.45 24.08 12.69
CA GLU A 216 4.34 23.86 14.14
C GLU A 216 4.94 22.52 14.59
N ALA A 217 5.69 21.83 13.71
CA ALA A 217 6.31 20.57 14.08
C ALA A 217 7.15 20.75 15.34
N SER A 218 6.76 20.06 16.43
CA SER A 218 7.65 19.93 17.59
C SER A 218 9.00 19.45 17.05
N GLU A 219 10.05 20.24 17.25
CA GLU A 219 11.38 20.04 16.64
C GLU A 219 11.95 18.63 16.90
N LYS A 220 11.37 17.89 17.84
CA LYS A 220 11.73 16.54 18.23
C LYS A 220 11.13 15.43 17.34
N ASN A 221 9.99 15.62 16.66
CA ASN A 221 9.31 14.51 15.96
C ASN A 221 9.98 14.20 14.62
N ILE A 222 10.56 13.00 14.51
CA ILE A 222 11.40 12.63 13.36
C ILE A 222 10.64 12.59 12.03
N PHE A 223 9.35 12.25 12.04
CA PHE A 223 8.54 12.22 10.82
C PHE A 223 8.21 13.61 10.29
N LYS A 224 8.09 14.59 11.18
CA LYS A 224 7.82 15.99 10.82
C LYS A 224 9.06 16.75 10.37
N ILE A 225 10.25 16.37 10.87
CA ILE A 225 11.51 16.99 10.45
C ILE A 225 12.23 16.24 9.33
N ARG A 226 11.75 15.05 8.91
CA ARG A 226 12.43 14.18 7.93
C ARG A 226 12.95 14.91 6.70
N LYS A 227 12.16 15.84 6.14
CA LYS A 227 12.52 16.58 4.93
C LYS A 227 13.69 17.54 5.17
N LYS A 228 13.69 18.22 6.32
CA LYS A 228 14.80 19.08 6.75
C LYS A 228 16.07 18.26 6.96
N SER A 229 15.94 17.03 7.46
CA SER A 229 17.04 16.09 7.66
C SER A 229 17.50 15.39 6.38
N GLY A 230 16.81 15.55 5.25
CA GLY A 230 17.10 14.82 4.01
C GLY A 230 16.80 13.32 4.07
N ASN A 231 16.05 12.87 5.09
CA ASN A 231 15.70 11.48 5.29
C ASN A 231 14.48 11.09 4.45
N THR A 232 14.55 9.92 3.82
CA THR A 232 13.40 9.24 3.21
C THR A 232 12.43 8.71 4.27
N VAL A 233 11.21 8.36 3.88
CA VAL A 233 10.24 7.67 4.75
C VAL A 233 10.83 6.36 5.27
N LYS A 234 11.51 5.58 4.41
CA LYS A 234 12.17 4.32 4.78
C LYS A 234 13.22 4.52 5.87
N GLN A 235 14.11 5.49 5.70
CA GLN A 235 15.14 5.82 6.70
C GLN A 235 14.52 6.31 8.01
N THR A 236 13.51 7.16 7.94
CA THR A 236 12.81 7.68 9.13
C THR A 236 12.12 6.56 9.90
N CYS A 237 11.47 5.62 9.21
CA CYS A 237 10.91 4.42 9.85
C CYS A 237 12.00 3.55 10.48
N GLN A 238 13.13 3.36 9.79
CA GLN A 238 14.26 2.59 10.35
C GLN A 238 14.78 3.22 11.66
N GLU A 239 14.93 4.55 11.70
CA GLU A 239 15.28 5.29 12.92
C GLU A 239 14.19 5.15 13.99
N ALA A 240 12.92 5.22 13.60
CA ALA A 240 11.79 5.08 14.51
C ALA A 240 11.79 3.72 15.23
N TYR A 241 12.15 2.64 14.52
CA TYR A 241 12.04 1.28 15.03
C TYR A 241 12.99 0.99 16.20
N VAL A 242 14.14 1.66 16.25
CA VAL A 242 15.13 1.48 17.33
C VAL A 242 14.86 2.39 18.54
N LEU A 243 13.95 3.35 18.43
CA LEU A 243 13.60 4.24 19.54
C LEU A 243 12.71 3.53 20.56
N SER A 244 12.88 3.91 21.82
CA SER A 244 12.03 3.41 22.92
C SER A 244 10.56 3.72 22.67
N SER A 245 9.70 2.73 22.87
CA SER A 245 8.24 2.90 22.77
C SER A 245 7.64 3.62 23.98
N THR A 246 8.38 3.72 25.09
CA THR A 246 7.93 4.34 26.35
C THR A 246 8.64 5.66 26.65
N ASN A 247 9.92 5.79 26.29
CA ASN A 247 10.77 6.91 26.66
C ASN A 247 11.45 7.54 25.43
N ASN A 248 10.66 8.11 24.50
CA ASN A 248 11.19 8.76 23.29
C ASN A 248 11.03 10.28 23.24
N GLU A 249 10.59 10.94 24.32
CA GLU A 249 10.37 12.39 24.38
C GLU A 249 9.46 12.94 23.26
N GLY A 250 8.52 12.13 22.75
CA GLY A 250 7.64 12.51 21.64
C GLY A 250 8.31 12.49 20.27
N LYS A 251 9.52 11.91 20.15
CA LYS A 251 10.21 11.75 18.86
C LYS A 251 9.42 10.90 17.88
N VAL A 252 8.69 9.90 18.40
CA VAL A 252 7.86 8.98 17.63
C VAL A 252 6.55 8.72 18.37
N THR A 253 5.44 8.85 17.66
CA THR A 253 4.12 8.44 18.14
C THR A 253 3.64 7.20 17.39
N GLU A 254 2.75 6.42 17.99
CA GLU A 254 2.10 5.29 17.31
C GLU A 254 1.29 5.76 16.10
N THR A 255 0.66 6.94 16.19
CA THR A 255 -0.07 7.56 15.09
C THR A 255 0.83 7.82 13.89
N ASP A 256 2.06 8.32 14.11
CA ASP A 256 3.02 8.53 13.03
C ASP A 256 3.46 7.19 12.43
N LEU A 257 3.75 6.18 13.26
CA LEU A 257 4.11 4.85 12.75
C LEU A 257 2.99 4.24 11.91
N LYS A 258 1.74 4.31 12.37
CA LYS A 258 0.55 3.85 11.63
C LYS A 258 0.42 4.54 10.27
N LYS A 259 0.74 5.82 10.21
CA LYS A 259 0.67 6.61 8.99
C LYS A 259 1.81 6.25 8.02
N TYR A 260 3.05 6.18 8.50
CA TYR A 260 4.23 6.13 7.64
C TYR A 260 4.80 4.72 7.42
N CYS A 261 4.75 3.87 8.44
CA CYS A 261 5.54 2.63 8.49
C CYS A 261 4.69 1.36 8.54
N TYR A 262 3.44 1.46 8.96
CA TYR A 262 2.55 0.31 9.02
C TYR A 262 2.17 -0.14 7.62
N PHE A 263 2.01 -1.44 7.47
CA PHE A 263 1.52 -2.00 6.23
C PHE A 263 0.01 -1.81 6.07
N GLU A 264 -0.77 -2.23 7.07
CA GLU A 264 -2.22 -2.15 7.03
C GLU A 264 -2.72 -0.74 7.34
N LYS A 265 -3.82 -0.35 6.69
CA LYS A 265 -4.59 0.79 7.13
C LYS A 265 -5.20 0.45 8.49
N THR A 266 -4.63 1.00 9.56
CA THR A 266 -5.25 0.93 10.88
C THR A 266 -6.38 1.93 10.92
N THR A 267 -7.60 1.46 11.21
CA THR A 267 -8.71 2.33 11.59
C THR A 267 -8.26 3.21 12.75
N GLN A 268 -8.28 4.52 12.55
CA GLN A 268 -8.12 5.51 13.61
C GLN A 268 -9.43 5.62 14.38
#